data_AF-A0A3E2TR20-F1
#
_entry.id   AF-A0A3E2TR20-F1
#
_cell.length_a   1.000
_cell.length_b   1.000
_cell.length_c   1.000
_cell.angle_alpha   90.00
_cell.angle_beta   90.00
_cell.angle_gamma   90.00
#
_symmetry.space_group_name_H-M   'P 1'
#
loop_
_entity.id
_entity.type
_entity.pdbx_description
1 polymer ?
#
loop_
_entity_poly.entity_id
_entity_poly.type
_entity_poly.pdbx_seq_one_letter_code
_entity_poly.pdbx_strand_id
1 'polypeptide(L)'
;MRDKKQQKDRNKGFTLIEVIIVVAIFAVLLGILIPSLNPILGFRVQRASEAIGGALDRTKTEAMNRLVAEVKLSYVAGDGYYITYYLDRGKSGSSAENIKVDQPDKMAPAKTQISYTDDSGTVHHLWESGESVLILTYDRATGGFRKIQTETIGQEDILRQLESGQDIAFHDSGHYCTKITISGGQKQRSLILDKVTGGYKMVSEEPGK
;
A
#
# COMPACT_ATOMS: atom_id res chain seq x y z
N MET A 1 48.56 49.33 -49.30
CA MET A 1 48.86 47.90 -49.07
C MET A 1 48.18 47.46 -47.78
N ARG A 2 47.22 46.53 -47.83
CA ARG A 2 46.62 45.87 -46.66
C ARG A 2 46.46 44.39 -47.01
N ASP A 3 47.31 43.54 -46.43
CA ASP A 3 47.21 42.09 -46.56
C ASP A 3 45.97 41.59 -45.79
N LYS A 4 44.98 41.08 -46.52
CA LYS A 4 43.90 40.30 -45.94
C LYS A 4 44.42 38.89 -45.68
N LYS A 5 44.77 38.61 -44.43
CA LYS A 5 45.08 37.26 -43.93
C LYS A 5 43.83 36.39 -44.13
N GLN A 6 43.85 35.49 -45.11
CA GLN A 6 42.78 34.51 -45.31
C GLN A 6 42.77 33.53 -44.12
N GLN A 7 41.74 33.61 -43.29
CA GLN A 7 41.45 32.61 -42.27
C GLN A 7 40.87 31.39 -42.98
N LYS A 8 41.69 30.34 -43.08
CA LYS A 8 41.30 29.08 -43.71
C LYS A 8 40.51 28.27 -42.68
N ASP A 9 39.18 28.34 -42.73
CA ASP A 9 38.31 27.47 -41.94
C ASP A 9 38.57 26.01 -42.35
N ARG A 10 39.29 25.30 -41.48
CA ARG A 10 39.50 23.86 -41.63
C ARG A 10 38.27 23.16 -41.06
N ASN A 11 37.26 22.95 -41.90
CA ASN A 11 36.19 22.01 -41.61
C ASN A 11 36.79 20.61 -41.54
N LYS A 12 37.21 20.19 -40.34
CA LYS A 12 37.57 18.81 -40.05
C LYS A 12 36.28 18.00 -40.03
N GLY A 13 36.00 17.28 -41.10
CA GLY A 13 34.91 16.30 -41.11
C GLY A 13 35.26 15.10 -40.22
N PHE A 14 34.22 14.45 -39.70
CA PHE A 14 34.38 13.18 -38.98
C PHE A 14 34.85 12.10 -39.95
N THR A 15 35.79 11.27 -39.50
CA THR A 15 36.21 10.11 -40.29
C THR A 15 35.13 9.03 -40.23
N LEU A 16 35.02 8.21 -41.28
CA LEU A 16 34.05 7.11 -41.31
C LEU A 16 34.21 6.17 -40.09
N ILE A 17 35.46 5.90 -39.71
CA ILE A 17 35.78 5.04 -38.58
C ILE A 17 35.32 5.65 -37.24
N GLU A 18 35.45 6.96 -37.08
CA GLU A 18 35.01 7.67 -35.87
C GLU A 18 33.49 7.59 -35.70
N VAL A 19 32.74 7.73 -36.79
CA VAL A 19 31.27 7.57 -36.77
C VAL A 19 30.88 6.12 -36.43
N ILE A 20 31.55 5.12 -37.00
CA ILE A 20 31.26 3.70 -36.69
C ILE A 20 31.47 3.39 -35.21
N ILE A 21 32.57 3.87 -34.63
CA ILE A 21 32.88 3.65 -33.20
C ILE A 21 31.82 4.32 -32.32
N VAL A 22 31.44 5.57 -32.63
CA VAL A 22 30.43 6.29 -31.85
C VAL A 22 29.08 5.58 -31.91
N VAL A 23 28.63 5.15 -33.10
CA VAL A 23 27.37 4.42 -33.27
C VAL A 23 27.40 3.09 -32.52
N ALA A 24 28.51 2.37 -32.54
CA ALA A 24 28.67 1.10 -31.81
C ALA A 24 28.55 1.31 -30.29
N ILE A 25 29.21 2.32 -29.73
CA ILE A 25 29.11 2.66 -28.30
C ILE A 25 27.67 3.06 -27.96
N PHE A 26 27.03 3.89 -28.79
CA PHE A 26 25.65 4.32 -28.56
C PHE A 26 24.66 3.15 -28.58
N ALA A 27 24.83 2.20 -29.50
CA ALA A 27 24.01 1.00 -29.58
C ALA A 27 24.15 0.11 -28.33
N VAL A 28 25.37 -0.06 -27.82
CA VAL A 28 25.62 -0.81 -26.57
C VAL A 28 24.99 -0.09 -25.38
N LEU A 29 25.17 1.24 -25.27
CA LEU A 29 24.59 2.04 -24.17
C LEU A 29 23.05 1.99 -24.18
N LEU A 30 22.42 2.12 -25.35
CA LEU A 30 20.96 2.00 -25.49
C LEU A 30 20.48 0.57 -25.18
N GLY A 31 21.24 -0.45 -25.57
CA GLY A 31 20.94 -1.85 -25.26
C GLY A 31 20.96 -2.18 -23.76
N ILE A 32 21.83 -1.52 -22.98
CA ILE A 32 21.91 -1.70 -21.52
C ILE A 32 20.84 -0.88 -20.77
N LEU A 33 20.39 0.24 -21.34
CA LEU A 33 19.44 1.15 -20.68
C LEU A 33 18.01 0.57 -20.57
N ILE A 34 17.59 -0.24 -21.54
CA ILE A 34 16.21 -0.78 -21.59
C ILE A 34 15.91 -1.75 -20.43
N PRO A 35 16.78 -2.73 -20.09
CA PRO A 35 16.50 -3.63 -18.95
C PRO A 35 16.75 -2.99 -17.57
N SER A 36 17.50 -1.88 -17.45
CA SER A 36 17.83 -1.28 -16.15
C SER A 36 16.70 -0.51 -15.48
N LEU A 37 15.64 -0.16 -16.22
CA LEU A 37 14.44 0.52 -15.70
C LEU A 37 13.37 -0.44 -15.18
N ASN A 38 13.54 -1.75 -15.39
CA ASN A 38 12.57 -2.77 -14.98
C ASN A 38 12.66 -3.37 -13.55
N PRO A 39 13.48 -2.88 -12.59
CA PRO A 39 13.39 -3.38 -11.21
C PRO A 39 12.22 -2.80 -10.38
N ILE A 40 11.66 -1.63 -10.73
CA ILE A 40 10.76 -0.87 -9.83
C ILE A 40 9.41 -1.56 -9.57
N LEU A 41 8.95 -2.42 -10.47
CA LEU A 41 7.61 -3.03 -10.38
C LEU A 41 7.50 -4.08 -9.27
N GLY A 42 8.53 -4.92 -9.08
CA GLY A 42 8.53 -5.96 -8.04
C GLY A 42 8.68 -5.42 -6.62
N PHE A 43 9.46 -4.34 -6.44
CA PHE A 43 9.67 -3.72 -5.13
C PHE A 43 8.40 -3.12 -4.54
N ARG A 44 7.45 -2.68 -5.38
CA ARG A 44 6.19 -2.08 -4.92
C ARG A 44 5.24 -3.13 -4.35
N VAL A 45 5.16 -4.30 -4.96
CA VAL A 45 4.37 -5.43 -4.45
C VAL A 45 4.95 -5.92 -3.12
N GLN A 46 6.27 -6.09 -3.04
CA GLN A 46 6.94 -6.47 -1.80
C GLN A 46 6.66 -5.48 -0.67
N ARG A 47 6.96 -4.18 -0.90
CA ARG A 47 6.78 -3.12 0.09
C ARG A 47 5.33 -3.00 0.55
N ALA A 48 4.37 -3.05 -0.38
CA ALA A 48 2.96 -2.98 -0.04
C ALA A 48 2.53 -4.19 0.80
N SER A 49 3.01 -5.39 0.47
CA SER A 49 2.70 -6.60 1.25
C SER A 49 3.27 -6.53 2.67
N GLU A 50 4.52 -6.05 2.82
CA GLU A 50 5.16 -5.85 4.12
C GLU A 50 4.50 -4.74 4.93
N ALA A 51 4.09 -3.63 4.29
CA ALA A 51 3.38 -2.54 4.95
C ALA A 51 2.02 -2.98 5.48
N ILE A 52 1.25 -3.73 4.68
CA ILE A 52 -0.05 -4.28 5.11
C ILE A 52 0.17 -5.31 6.22
N GLY A 53 1.13 -6.23 6.08
CA GLY A 53 1.47 -7.19 7.13
C GLY A 53 1.84 -6.51 8.45
N GLY A 54 2.74 -5.54 8.41
CA GLY A 54 3.14 -4.76 9.60
C GLY A 54 1.98 -3.96 10.20
N ALA A 55 1.05 -3.46 9.37
CA ALA A 55 -0.14 -2.79 9.86
C ALA A 55 -1.12 -3.74 10.55
N LEU A 56 -1.29 -4.96 10.03
CA LEU A 56 -2.05 -6.01 10.68
C LEU A 56 -1.43 -6.36 12.05
N ASP A 57 -0.11 -6.55 12.12
CA ASP A 57 0.60 -6.89 13.35
C ASP A 57 0.52 -5.76 14.40
N ARG A 58 0.67 -4.51 13.96
CA ARG A 58 0.51 -3.33 14.82
C ARG A 58 -0.90 -3.23 15.35
N THR A 59 -1.91 -3.29 14.49
CA THR A 59 -3.31 -3.15 14.89
C THR A 59 -3.74 -4.26 15.84
N LYS A 60 -3.24 -5.49 15.67
CA LYS A 60 -3.47 -6.56 16.64
C LYS A 60 -2.91 -6.22 18.02
N THR A 61 -1.65 -5.78 18.06
CA THR A 61 -0.99 -5.37 19.31
C THR A 61 -1.75 -4.24 20.00
N GLU A 62 -2.21 -3.25 19.22
CA GLU A 62 -2.98 -2.11 19.76
C GLU A 62 -4.37 -2.54 20.24
N ALA A 63 -5.08 -3.40 19.49
CA ALA A 63 -6.42 -3.89 19.84
C ALA A 63 -6.45 -4.72 21.13
N MET A 64 -5.34 -5.38 21.46
CA MET A 64 -5.21 -6.14 22.71
C MET A 64 -5.02 -5.23 23.93
N ASN A 65 -4.60 -3.97 23.73
CA ASN A 65 -4.24 -3.03 24.79
C ASN A 65 -5.16 -1.81 24.89
N ARG A 66 -6.10 -1.65 23.95
CA ARG A 66 -6.98 -0.49 23.81
C ARG A 66 -8.43 -0.92 23.59
N LEU A 67 -9.37 -0.02 23.86
CA LEU A 67 -10.77 -0.25 23.56
C LEU A 67 -11.03 -0.27 22.04
N VAL A 68 -10.29 0.56 21.30
CA VAL A 68 -10.39 0.67 19.85
C VAL A 68 -9.01 0.65 19.22
N ALA A 69 -8.85 -0.22 18.23
CA ALA A 69 -7.76 -0.13 17.26
C ALA A 69 -8.25 -0.67 15.92
N GLU A 70 -8.44 0.21 14.95
CA GLU A 70 -8.83 -0.14 13.59
C GLU A 70 -7.74 0.30 12.61
N VAL A 71 -7.53 -0.51 11.58
CA VAL A 71 -6.73 -0.14 10.41
C VAL A 71 -7.63 0.02 9.21
N LYS A 72 -7.50 1.17 8.55
CA LYS A 72 -8.19 1.49 7.31
C LYS A 72 -7.17 1.50 6.17
N LEU A 73 -7.41 0.64 5.18
CA LEU A 73 -6.73 0.65 3.90
C LEU A 73 -7.63 1.41 2.92
N SER A 74 -7.17 2.55 2.43
CA SER A 74 -7.92 3.37 1.48
C SER A 74 -7.17 3.51 0.16
N TYR A 75 -7.93 3.67 -0.91
CA TYR A 75 -7.41 4.05 -2.23
C TYR A 75 -7.82 5.48 -2.55
N VAL A 76 -6.86 6.25 -3.09
CA VAL A 76 -7.08 7.60 -3.62
C VAL A 76 -6.75 7.55 -5.10
N ALA A 77 -7.78 7.77 -5.94
CA ALA A 77 -7.67 7.69 -7.39
C ALA A 77 -6.55 8.57 -7.93
N GLY A 78 -5.67 7.99 -8.76
CA GLY A 78 -4.52 8.67 -9.34
C GLY A 78 -3.31 8.83 -8.42
N ASP A 79 -3.47 8.69 -7.10
CA ASP A 79 -2.41 8.93 -6.13
C ASP A 79 -1.84 7.62 -5.56
N GLY A 80 -2.67 6.80 -4.91
CA GLY A 80 -2.26 5.51 -4.36
C GLY A 80 -3.06 5.03 -3.17
N TYR A 81 -2.44 4.15 -2.39
CA TYR A 81 -3.05 3.51 -1.24
C TYR A 81 -2.40 3.97 0.05
N TYR A 82 -3.24 4.10 1.05
CA TYR A 82 -2.88 4.62 2.36
C TYR A 82 -3.31 3.66 3.47
N ILE A 83 -2.52 3.65 4.54
CA ILE A 83 -2.85 3.00 5.81
C ILE A 83 -3.10 4.10 6.83
N THR A 84 -4.27 4.05 7.47
CA THR A 84 -4.64 4.96 8.56
C THR A 84 -5.05 4.15 9.78
N TYR A 85 -4.57 4.54 10.96
CA TYR A 85 -4.94 3.89 12.22
C TYR A 85 -5.90 4.78 13.00
N TYR A 86 -6.92 4.16 13.57
CA TYR A 86 -7.90 4.77 14.47
C TYR A 86 -7.73 4.10 15.82
N LEU A 87 -7.08 4.79 16.76
CA LEU A 87 -6.66 4.21 18.04
C LEU A 87 -7.27 4.98 19.21
N ASP A 88 -7.91 4.27 20.13
CA ASP A 88 -8.30 4.84 21.43
C ASP A 88 -7.05 5.02 22.32
N ARG A 89 -6.82 6.24 22.79
CA ARG A 89 -5.70 6.55 23.71
C ARG A 89 -6.09 6.45 25.18
N GLY A 90 -7.33 6.08 25.49
CA GLY A 90 -7.86 6.16 26.84
C GLY A 90 -7.82 7.59 27.36
N LYS A 91 -7.86 7.78 28.68
CA LYS A 91 -7.80 9.11 29.34
C LYS A 91 -6.38 9.72 29.33
N SER A 92 -5.75 9.79 28.17
CA SER A 92 -4.46 10.44 27.97
C SER A 92 -4.67 11.91 27.59
N GLY A 93 -4.88 12.76 28.60
CA GLY A 93 -4.79 14.21 28.48
C GLY A 93 -6.12 14.94 28.27
N SER A 94 -6.14 16.22 28.64
CA SER A 94 -7.28 17.15 28.80
C SER A 94 -8.09 17.47 27.54
N SER A 95 -8.04 16.64 26.50
CA SER A 95 -8.82 16.81 25.28
C SER A 95 -10.08 15.96 25.35
N ALA A 96 -11.20 16.55 24.91
CA ALA A 96 -12.44 15.83 24.68
C ALA A 96 -12.33 14.85 23.50
N GLU A 97 -11.13 14.62 22.91
CA GLU A 97 -10.89 13.67 21.82
C GLU A 97 -9.96 12.52 22.25
N ASN A 98 -10.50 11.30 22.47
CA ASN A 98 -9.74 10.11 22.89
C ASN A 98 -9.31 9.23 21.70
N ILE A 99 -9.95 9.40 20.54
CA ILE A 99 -9.56 8.69 19.32
C ILE A 99 -8.50 9.50 18.60
N LYS A 100 -7.32 8.90 18.43
CA LYS A 100 -6.30 9.46 17.54
C LYS A 100 -6.39 8.79 16.18
N VAL A 101 -6.57 9.63 15.17
CA VAL A 101 -6.34 9.26 13.78
C VAL A 101 -4.89 9.59 13.44
N ASP A 102 -4.08 8.57 13.16
CA ASP A 102 -2.71 8.79 12.68
C ASP A 102 -2.73 9.41 11.27
N GLN A 103 -1.68 10.15 10.92
CA GLN A 103 -1.55 10.67 9.56
C GLN A 103 -1.53 9.50 8.56
N PRO A 104 -2.31 9.56 7.46
CA PRO A 104 -2.32 8.51 6.46
C PRO A 104 -0.91 8.25 5.90
N ASP A 105 -0.43 7.01 6.01
CA ASP A 105 0.88 6.62 5.48
C ASP A 105 0.72 5.97 4.10
N LYS A 106 1.45 6.49 3.11
CA LYS A 106 1.35 6.03 1.73
C LYS A 106 2.12 4.73 1.55
N MET A 107 1.40 3.61 1.53
CA MET A 107 2.01 2.28 1.38
C MET A 107 2.33 1.90 -0.06
N ALA A 108 1.49 2.36 -1.01
CA ALA A 108 1.61 1.97 -2.40
C ALA A 108 1.09 3.07 -3.33
N PRO A 109 1.65 3.20 -4.54
CA PRO A 109 1.14 4.10 -5.57
C PRO A 109 -0.02 3.49 -6.39
N ALA A 110 -0.77 4.33 -7.12
CA ALA A 110 -2.01 3.93 -7.81
C ALA A 110 -1.87 2.84 -8.88
N LYS A 111 -0.65 2.59 -9.38
CA LYS A 111 -0.37 1.50 -10.35
C LYS A 111 -0.27 0.12 -9.70
N THR A 112 -0.26 0.03 -8.37
CA THR A 112 -0.42 -1.24 -7.65
C THR A 112 -1.91 -1.60 -7.64
N GLN A 113 -2.25 -2.86 -7.78
CA GLN A 113 -3.62 -3.35 -7.65
C GLN A 113 -3.74 -4.10 -6.33
N ILE A 114 -4.63 -3.64 -5.45
CA ILE A 114 -4.90 -4.27 -4.16
C ILE A 114 -6.37 -4.65 -4.10
N SER A 115 -6.65 -5.90 -3.80
CA SER A 115 -7.99 -6.42 -3.59
C SER A 115 -8.05 -7.25 -2.31
N TYR A 116 -9.25 -7.50 -1.82
CA TYR A 116 -9.46 -8.48 -0.77
C TYR A 116 -10.54 -9.49 -1.17
N THR A 117 -10.43 -10.71 -0.65
CA THR A 117 -11.43 -11.76 -0.78
C THR A 117 -12.12 -11.92 0.57
N ASP A 118 -13.45 -11.96 0.55
CA ASP A 118 -14.22 -12.26 1.75
C ASP A 118 -14.44 -13.78 1.94
N ASP A 119 -15.16 -14.16 2.99
CA ASP A 119 -15.48 -15.55 3.31
C ASP A 119 -16.60 -16.16 2.45
N SER A 120 -17.27 -15.36 1.61
CA SER A 120 -18.13 -15.85 0.53
C SER A 120 -17.36 -16.20 -0.74
N GLY A 121 -16.08 -15.81 -0.81
CA GLY A 121 -15.25 -15.94 -2.01
C GLY A 121 -15.36 -14.76 -2.97
N THR A 122 -16.10 -13.71 -2.62
CA THR A 122 -16.22 -12.50 -3.45
C THR A 122 -14.94 -11.67 -3.37
N VAL A 123 -14.47 -11.21 -4.52
CA VAL A 123 -13.26 -10.38 -4.64
C VAL A 123 -13.67 -8.92 -4.77
N HIS A 124 -13.15 -8.08 -3.87
CA HIS A 124 -13.40 -6.66 -3.82
C HIS A 124 -12.16 -5.89 -4.23
N HIS A 125 -12.26 -5.13 -5.32
CA HIS A 125 -11.15 -4.37 -5.87
C HIS A 125 -11.11 -2.96 -5.27
N LEU A 126 -10.00 -2.61 -4.60
CA LEU A 126 -9.88 -1.30 -3.95
C LEU A 126 -9.71 -0.15 -4.94
N TRP A 127 -9.40 -0.42 -6.21
CA TRP A 127 -9.19 0.63 -7.23
C TRP A 127 -10.42 0.91 -8.10
N GLU A 128 -11.46 0.08 -8.04
CA GLU A 128 -12.59 0.13 -8.99
C GLU A 128 -13.66 1.15 -8.60
N SER A 129 -13.83 1.41 -7.30
CA SER A 129 -14.65 2.52 -6.83
C SER A 129 -13.73 3.62 -6.30
N GLY A 130 -14.04 4.88 -6.63
CA GLY A 130 -13.20 6.03 -6.30
C GLY A 130 -12.88 6.20 -4.81
N GLU A 131 -13.56 5.46 -3.93
CA GLU A 131 -13.38 5.46 -2.48
C GLU A 131 -13.54 4.04 -1.86
N SER A 132 -13.11 2.97 -2.55
CA SER A 132 -13.14 1.64 -1.91
C SER A 132 -12.20 1.61 -0.70
N VAL A 133 -12.71 1.16 0.45
CA VAL A 133 -11.95 1.02 1.70
C VAL A 133 -12.06 -0.41 2.23
N LEU A 134 -11.01 -0.85 2.91
CA LEU A 134 -11.04 -2.06 3.73
C LEU A 134 -10.67 -1.66 5.16
N ILE A 135 -11.58 -1.90 6.10
CA ILE A 135 -11.35 -1.61 7.52
C ILE A 135 -11.31 -2.94 8.27
N LEU A 136 -10.22 -3.16 9.00
CA LEU A 136 -9.97 -4.38 9.77
C LEU A 136 -9.64 -4.04 11.22
N THR A 137 -10.04 -4.94 12.11
CA THR A 137 -9.73 -4.87 13.54
C THR A 137 -9.73 -6.29 14.13
N TYR A 138 -9.40 -6.39 15.40
CA TYR A 138 -9.25 -7.65 16.12
C TYR A 138 -10.18 -7.70 17.32
N ASP A 139 -10.63 -8.90 17.63
CA ASP A 139 -11.27 -9.18 18.88
C ASP A 139 -10.22 -9.15 20.00
N ARG A 140 -10.37 -8.22 20.94
CA ARG A 140 -9.39 -7.98 22.01
C ARG A 140 -9.18 -9.19 22.93
N ALA A 141 -10.20 -10.03 23.11
CA ALA A 141 -10.17 -11.13 24.06
C ALA A 141 -9.50 -12.37 23.47
N THR A 142 -9.71 -12.61 22.18
CA THR A 142 -9.22 -13.80 21.47
C THR A 142 -8.00 -13.54 20.60
N GLY A 143 -7.77 -12.28 20.23
CA GLY A 143 -6.76 -11.90 19.24
C GLY A 143 -7.12 -12.29 17.80
N GLY A 144 -8.32 -12.84 17.57
CA GLY A 144 -8.83 -13.20 16.24
C GLY A 144 -9.25 -11.98 15.43
N PHE A 145 -9.35 -12.12 14.11
CA PHE A 145 -9.92 -11.07 13.28
C PHE A 145 -11.41 -10.88 13.60
N ARG A 146 -11.86 -9.62 13.61
CA ARG A 146 -13.29 -9.32 13.50
C ARG A 146 -13.74 -9.43 12.04
N LYS A 147 -15.05 -9.31 11.82
CA LYS A 147 -15.60 -9.12 10.48
C LYS A 147 -15.04 -7.82 9.88
N ILE A 148 -15.11 -7.66 8.56
CA ILE A 148 -14.76 -6.41 7.90
C ILE A 148 -15.66 -5.31 8.46
N GLN A 149 -15.11 -4.14 8.77
CA GLN A 149 -15.90 -3.03 9.31
C GLN A 149 -16.47 -2.18 8.17
N THR A 150 -17.73 -1.76 8.27
CA THR A 150 -18.36 -0.88 7.27
C THR A 150 -17.94 0.57 7.42
N GLU A 151 -17.64 0.99 8.65
CA GLU A 151 -17.13 2.32 8.97
C GLU A 151 -16.25 2.27 10.22
N THR A 152 -15.36 3.25 10.35
CA THR A 152 -14.50 3.39 11.53
C THR A 152 -15.31 3.90 12.70
N ILE A 153 -15.06 3.39 13.89
CA ILE A 153 -15.77 3.83 15.09
C ILE A 153 -15.41 5.28 15.43
N GLY A 154 -16.45 6.09 15.57
CA GLY A 154 -16.33 7.48 16.00
C GLY A 154 -16.22 7.58 17.51
N GLN A 155 -15.62 8.66 17.99
CA GLN A 155 -15.57 8.89 19.43
C GLN A 155 -16.94 9.08 20.07
N GLU A 156 -17.88 9.71 19.36
CA GLU A 156 -19.24 9.88 19.86
C GLU A 156 -19.93 8.53 20.11
N ASP A 157 -19.62 7.51 19.30
CA ASP A 157 -20.14 6.15 19.50
C ASP A 157 -19.55 5.52 20.75
N ILE A 158 -18.24 5.66 20.95
CA ILE A 158 -17.52 5.14 22.11
C ILE A 158 -18.06 5.78 23.39
N LEU A 159 -18.17 7.11 23.43
CA LEU A 159 -18.65 7.82 24.62
C LEU A 159 -20.08 7.41 24.97
N ARG A 160 -20.98 7.35 23.98
CA ARG A 160 -22.37 6.89 24.18
C ARG A 160 -22.45 5.46 24.73
N GLN A 161 -21.64 4.55 24.20
CA GLN A 161 -21.63 3.15 24.63
C GLN A 161 -21.04 2.99 26.04
N LEU A 162 -19.96 3.70 26.36
CA LEU A 162 -19.37 3.69 27.70
C LEU A 162 -20.29 4.31 28.76
N GLU A 163 -20.98 5.42 28.45
CA GLU A 163 -21.95 6.05 29.36
C GLU A 163 -23.15 5.15 29.67
N SER A 164 -23.54 4.30 28.72
CA SER A 164 -24.61 3.31 28.90
C SER A 164 -24.13 1.99 29.55
N GLY A 165 -22.85 1.89 29.92
CA GLY A 165 -22.26 0.70 30.52
C GLY A 165 -22.14 -0.50 29.56
N GLN A 166 -22.19 -0.24 28.25
CA GLN A 166 -22.05 -1.26 27.21
C GLN A 166 -20.58 -1.42 26.80
N ASP A 167 -20.23 -2.63 26.33
CA ASP A 167 -18.93 -2.85 25.67
C ASP A 167 -18.93 -2.20 24.28
N ILE A 168 -17.75 -1.94 23.73
CA ILE A 168 -17.60 -1.25 22.46
C ILE A 168 -18.10 -2.14 21.31
N ALA A 169 -19.16 -1.67 20.64
CA ALA A 169 -19.74 -2.30 19.46
C ALA A 169 -19.11 -1.71 18.19
N PHE A 170 -18.47 -2.60 17.42
CA PHE A 170 -17.88 -2.31 16.12
C PHE A 170 -18.90 -2.52 14.98
N HIS A 171 -18.66 -1.89 13.84
CA HIS A 171 -19.54 -1.90 12.65
C HIS A 171 -19.31 -3.13 11.74
N ASP A 172 -19.54 -4.33 12.27
CA ASP A 172 -19.30 -5.60 11.57
C ASP A 172 -20.19 -5.79 10.30
N SER A 173 -19.59 -5.88 9.11
CA SER A 173 -20.26 -6.07 7.79
C SER A 173 -20.89 -7.45 7.53
N GLY A 174 -20.76 -8.39 8.48
CA GLY A 174 -21.21 -9.78 8.32
C GLY A 174 -20.14 -10.74 7.78
N HIS A 175 -19.18 -10.25 7.01
CA HIS A 175 -18.17 -11.05 6.32
C HIS A 175 -16.77 -10.92 6.91
N TYR A 176 -15.97 -11.99 6.86
CA TYR A 176 -14.55 -11.95 7.21
C TYR A 176 -13.68 -11.73 5.97
N CYS A 177 -12.59 -10.97 6.11
CA CYS A 177 -11.54 -10.94 5.11
C CYS A 177 -10.69 -12.21 5.23
N THR A 178 -10.57 -12.97 4.15
CA THR A 178 -9.82 -14.23 4.11
C THR A 178 -8.49 -14.10 3.37
N LYS A 179 -8.40 -13.13 2.45
CA LYS A 179 -7.19 -12.89 1.66
C LYS A 179 -7.08 -11.43 1.26
N ILE A 180 -5.87 -10.88 1.28
CA ILE A 180 -5.53 -9.61 0.63
C ILE A 180 -4.54 -9.91 -0.48
N THR A 181 -4.86 -9.54 -1.71
CA THR A 181 -4.01 -9.78 -2.89
C THR A 181 -3.46 -8.46 -3.38
N ILE A 182 -2.13 -8.43 -3.60
CA ILE A 182 -1.37 -7.30 -4.10
C ILE A 182 -0.70 -7.72 -5.41
N SER A 183 -1.00 -7.02 -6.49
CA SER A 183 -0.37 -7.25 -7.81
C SER A 183 0.22 -5.97 -8.40
N GLY A 184 1.24 -6.15 -9.22
CA GLY A 184 1.94 -5.07 -9.90
C GLY A 184 2.84 -5.60 -11.00
N GLY A 185 2.48 -5.32 -12.26
CA GLY A 185 3.17 -5.89 -13.41
C GLY A 185 3.04 -7.42 -13.44
N GLN A 186 4.17 -8.12 -13.39
CA GLN A 186 4.26 -9.59 -13.42
C GLN A 186 4.48 -10.22 -12.03
N LYS A 187 4.22 -9.47 -10.95
CA LYS A 187 4.40 -9.95 -9.58
C LYS A 187 3.08 -9.87 -8.83
N GLN A 188 2.81 -10.91 -8.07
CA GLN A 188 1.65 -11.01 -7.20
C GLN A 188 2.07 -11.61 -5.85
N ARG A 189 1.49 -11.07 -4.79
CA ARG A 189 1.60 -11.61 -3.43
C ARG A 189 0.24 -11.56 -2.76
N SER A 190 0.00 -12.53 -1.90
CA SER A 190 -1.21 -12.62 -1.11
C SER A 190 -0.88 -12.77 0.37
N LEU A 191 -1.63 -12.08 1.22
CA LEU A 191 -1.72 -12.36 2.64
C LEU A 191 -2.95 -13.24 2.84
N ILE A 192 -2.76 -14.47 3.27
CA ILE A 192 -3.85 -15.39 3.64
C ILE A 192 -4.13 -15.19 5.13
N LEU A 193 -5.32 -14.72 5.48
CA LEU A 193 -5.70 -14.36 6.84
C LEU A 193 -6.32 -15.56 7.55
N ASP A 194 -5.86 -15.81 8.78
CA ASP A 194 -6.45 -16.78 9.68
C ASP A 194 -7.38 -16.04 10.65
N LYS A 195 -8.69 -16.18 10.41
CA LYS A 195 -9.75 -15.56 11.21
C LYS A 195 -9.59 -15.83 12.71
N VAL A 196 -9.27 -17.07 13.09
CA VAL A 196 -9.31 -17.50 14.49
C VAL A 196 -8.10 -16.97 15.24
N THR A 197 -6.92 -17.11 14.65
CA THR A 197 -5.68 -16.69 15.32
C THR A 197 -5.39 -15.20 15.14
N GLY A 198 -6.05 -14.52 14.19
CA GLY A 198 -5.72 -13.16 13.79
C GLY A 198 -4.31 -13.06 13.21
N GLY A 199 -3.79 -14.17 12.66
CA GLY A 199 -2.49 -14.22 11.98
C GLY A 199 -2.65 -14.18 10.47
N TYR A 200 -1.54 -14.04 9.74
CA TYR A 200 -1.54 -14.15 8.29
C TYR A 200 -0.31 -14.91 7.78
N LYS A 201 -0.42 -15.47 6.58
CA LYS A 201 0.70 -16.07 5.84
C LYS A 201 0.90 -15.32 4.53
N MET A 202 2.13 -14.86 4.29
CA MET A 202 2.50 -14.26 3.02
C MET A 202 2.86 -15.34 2.00
N VAL A 203 2.24 -15.29 0.83
CA VAL A 203 2.46 -16.22 -0.29
C VAL A 203 2.82 -15.41 -1.53
N SER A 204 3.85 -15.83 -2.25
CA SER A 204 4.16 -15.25 -3.57
C SER A 204 3.49 -16.11 -4.63
N GLU A 205 2.78 -15.48 -5.56
CA GLU A 205 2.06 -16.17 -6.62
C GLU A 205 2.75 -15.84 -7.96
N GLU A 206 3.02 -16.87 -8.77
CA GLU A 206 3.43 -16.67 -10.15
C GLU A 206 2.19 -16.30 -10.98
N PRO A 207 2.23 -15.26 -11.83
CA PRO A 207 1.09 -14.95 -12.68
C PRO A 207 0.81 -16.13 -13.63
N GLY A 208 -0.38 -16.72 -13.55
CA GLY A 208 -0.88 -17.67 -14.56
C GLY A 208 -0.57 -19.16 -14.33
N LYS A 209 -0.48 -19.62 -13.08
CA LYS A 209 -0.59 -21.06 -12.75
C LYS A 209 -1.79 -21.32 -11.85
#